data_AF-A0A7Y3GKQ8-F1
#
_entry.id   AF-A0A7Y3GKQ8-F1
#
_cell.length_a   1.000
_cell.length_b   1.000
_cell.length_c   1.000
_cell.angle_alpha   90.00
_cell.angle_beta   90.00
_cell.angle_gamma   90.00
#
_symmetry.space_group_name_H-M   'P 1'
#
loop_
_entity.id
_entity.type
_entity.pdbx_description
1 polymer ?
#
loop_
_entity_poly.entity_id
_entity_poly.type
_entity_poly.pdbx_seq_one_letter_code
_entity_poly.pdbx_strand_id
1 'polypeptide(L)'
;MDKAASNPANIATRQVMELDGCTQCGTCSLRCSAGVAFDKIGNNYILPSEKIKFLRAYAAGKELDEKGLWAILEGIYLCTNCDRCTVVCPAGIILKDLWLNVREELILKGLPVPLILSQFSWYRGLNREHLDPETYTKPLSKTLESVADQCPLVGQRDKVIPLTPVNKDFKNRAAGSPQADTFSFCYSCENCTTVCPVTGAYENPEDIVGLLPHQIMRSLGLGLKDLAMGSKMLWDCVTCYQCQEHCPQGVNVTDILYEMKNQVLKETFTPKMVKSSTG
;
A
#
# COMPACT_ATOMS: atom_id res chain seq x y z
N MET A 1 -11.27 -26.18 14.15
CA MET A 1 -11.00 -25.45 15.40
C MET A 1 -11.57 -24.06 15.21
N ASP A 2 -12.50 -23.63 16.06
CA ASP A 2 -13.09 -22.29 15.95
C ASP A 2 -12.05 -21.24 16.38
N LYS A 3 -11.75 -20.30 15.48
CA LYS A 3 -10.75 -19.25 15.71
C LYS A 3 -11.18 -18.30 16.84
N ALA A 4 -12.48 -18.09 17.03
CA ALA A 4 -13.02 -17.22 18.08
C ALA A 4 -12.88 -17.84 19.49
N ALA A 5 -12.85 -19.17 19.59
CA ALA A 5 -12.78 -19.90 20.85
C ALA A 5 -11.36 -20.36 21.22
N SER A 6 -10.37 -20.12 20.36
CA SER A 6 -9.02 -20.67 20.51
C SER A 6 -8.05 -19.67 21.14
N ASN A 7 -7.27 -20.12 22.13
CA ASN A 7 -6.20 -19.31 22.73
C ASN A 7 -5.14 -18.94 21.64
N PRO A 8 -4.67 -17.68 21.57
CA PRO A 8 -3.61 -17.26 20.65
C PRO A 8 -2.36 -18.16 20.65
N ALA A 9 -1.96 -18.67 21.81
CA ALA A 9 -0.83 -19.59 21.92
C ALA A 9 -1.09 -20.91 21.16
N ASN A 10 -2.30 -21.45 21.24
CA ASN A 10 -2.68 -22.67 20.53
C ASN A 10 -2.69 -22.45 19.00
N ILE A 11 -3.12 -21.26 18.56
CA ILE A 11 -3.07 -20.88 17.15
C ILE A 11 -1.62 -20.82 16.68
N ALA A 12 -0.73 -20.19 17.45
CA ALA A 12 0.70 -20.11 17.11
C ALA A 12 1.36 -21.49 17.06
N THR A 13 1.10 -22.36 18.04
CA THR A 13 1.61 -23.75 18.05
C THR A 13 1.14 -24.53 16.81
N ARG A 14 -0.16 -24.43 16.47
CA ARG A 14 -0.71 -25.05 15.25
C ARG A 14 0.02 -24.55 14.00
N GLN A 15 0.26 -23.24 13.91
CA GLN A 15 0.92 -22.64 12.75
C GLN A 15 2.38 -23.07 12.60
N VAL A 16 3.10 -23.26 13.70
CA VAL A 16 4.45 -23.85 13.66
C VAL A 16 4.40 -25.28 13.14
N MET A 17 3.42 -26.09 13.60
CA MET A 17 3.22 -27.45 13.08
C MET A 17 2.84 -27.46 11.60
N GLU A 18 2.00 -26.51 11.15
CA GLU A 18 1.62 -26.31 9.75
C GLU A 18 2.82 -25.95 8.86
N LEU A 19 3.70 -25.06 9.35
CA LEU A 19 4.95 -24.72 8.66
C LEU A 19 5.86 -25.94 8.51
N ASP A 20 5.96 -26.77 9.55
CA ASP A 20 6.82 -27.96 9.54
C ASP A 20 6.23 -29.13 8.71
N GLY A 21 4.91 -29.31 8.78
CA GLY A 21 4.17 -30.36 8.06
C GLY A 21 4.13 -30.19 6.54
N CYS A 22 4.59 -29.06 6.00
CA CYS A 22 4.69 -28.88 4.56
C CYS A 22 5.72 -29.83 3.94
N THR A 23 5.26 -30.63 2.98
CA THR A 23 6.08 -31.59 2.21
C THR A 23 6.69 -31.02 0.93
N GLN A 24 6.48 -29.73 0.66
CA GLN A 24 6.92 -29.05 -0.57
C GLN A 24 6.41 -29.69 -1.89
N CYS A 25 5.24 -30.33 -1.87
CA CYS A 25 4.65 -30.97 -3.05
C CYS A 25 4.22 -29.99 -4.17
N GLY A 26 4.15 -28.67 -3.90
CA GLY A 26 3.85 -27.65 -4.92
C GLY A 26 2.38 -27.54 -5.36
N THR A 27 1.48 -28.43 -4.92
CA THR A 27 0.06 -28.41 -5.32
C THR A 27 -0.63 -27.07 -5.06
N CYS A 28 -0.35 -26.46 -3.91
CA CYS A 28 -0.88 -25.14 -3.56
C CYS A 28 -0.35 -24.02 -4.47
N SER A 29 0.90 -24.13 -4.94
CA SER A 29 1.51 -23.18 -5.88
C SER A 29 0.94 -23.32 -7.28
N LEU A 30 0.79 -24.54 -7.79
CA LEU A 30 0.15 -24.84 -9.09
C LEU A 30 -1.30 -24.36 -9.19
N ARG A 31 -1.97 -24.21 -8.04
CA ARG A 31 -3.35 -23.75 -7.96
C ARG A 31 -3.46 -22.33 -7.41
N CYS A 32 -2.36 -21.60 -7.23
CA CYS A 32 -2.42 -20.26 -6.65
C CYS A 32 -3.03 -19.26 -7.64
N SER A 33 -4.07 -18.52 -7.23
CA SER A 33 -4.64 -17.45 -8.07
C SER A 33 -3.68 -16.27 -8.30
N ALA A 34 -2.65 -16.13 -7.46
CA ALA A 34 -1.58 -15.15 -7.65
C ALA A 34 -0.42 -15.67 -8.52
N GLY A 35 -0.54 -16.87 -9.11
CA GLY A 35 0.50 -17.45 -9.98
C GLY A 35 0.86 -16.55 -11.17
N VAL A 36 -0.12 -15.87 -11.76
CA VAL A 36 0.12 -14.91 -12.85
C VAL A 36 0.99 -13.71 -12.42
N ALA A 37 0.91 -13.30 -11.16
CA ALA A 37 1.77 -12.25 -10.62
C ALA A 37 3.20 -12.77 -10.45
N PHE A 38 3.36 -14.02 -10.04
CA PHE A 38 4.66 -14.69 -10.03
C PHE A 38 5.28 -14.75 -11.43
N ASP A 39 4.53 -15.16 -12.45
CA ASP A 39 5.05 -15.25 -13.83
C ASP A 39 5.57 -13.90 -14.34
N LYS A 40 4.95 -12.79 -13.90
CA LYS A 40 5.36 -11.44 -14.29
C LYS A 40 6.51 -10.88 -13.45
N ILE A 41 6.51 -11.12 -12.15
CA ILE A 41 7.42 -10.48 -11.18
C ILE A 41 8.67 -11.34 -10.94
N GLY A 42 8.54 -12.66 -11.02
CA GLY A 42 9.61 -13.61 -10.73
C GLY A 42 9.91 -13.80 -9.24
N ASN A 43 9.08 -13.26 -8.35
CA ASN A 43 9.26 -13.39 -6.91
C ASN A 43 8.66 -14.71 -6.39
N ASN A 44 9.54 -15.68 -6.08
CA ASN A 44 9.14 -16.99 -5.52
C ASN A 44 8.30 -16.89 -4.24
N TYR A 45 8.44 -15.82 -3.44
CA TYR A 45 7.64 -15.65 -2.24
C TYR A 45 6.18 -15.31 -2.52
N ILE A 46 5.74 -15.15 -3.77
CA ILE A 46 4.31 -15.07 -4.12
C ILE A 46 3.64 -16.44 -3.97
N LEU A 47 4.38 -17.51 -4.31
CA LEU A 47 3.84 -18.87 -4.38
C LEU A 47 3.77 -19.52 -2.99
N PRO A 48 2.64 -20.17 -2.62
CA PRO A 48 2.43 -20.76 -1.30
C PRO A 48 3.52 -21.74 -0.82
N SER A 49 3.91 -22.73 -1.62
CA SER A 49 4.85 -23.78 -1.20
C SER A 49 6.25 -23.19 -0.91
N GLU A 50 6.72 -22.34 -1.81
CA GLU A 50 7.99 -21.62 -1.75
C GLU A 50 8.00 -20.65 -0.55
N LYS A 51 6.88 -19.97 -0.32
CA LYS A 51 6.69 -19.08 0.83
C LYS A 51 6.75 -19.82 2.17
N ILE A 52 6.16 -21.01 2.30
CA ILE A 52 6.27 -21.80 3.54
C ILE A 52 7.73 -22.15 3.85
N LYS A 53 8.49 -22.59 2.84
CA LYS A 53 9.91 -22.94 3.02
C LYS A 53 10.69 -21.80 3.67
N PHE A 54 10.42 -20.57 3.23
CA PHE A 54 11.02 -19.37 3.78
C PHE A 54 10.54 -19.05 5.20
N LEU A 55 9.23 -19.11 5.43
CA LEU A 55 8.67 -18.79 6.73
C LEU A 55 9.07 -19.80 7.81
N ARG A 56 9.32 -21.06 7.44
CA ARG A 56 9.92 -22.05 8.36
C ARG A 56 11.30 -21.60 8.83
N ALA A 57 12.13 -21.08 7.93
CA ALA A 57 13.45 -20.55 8.26
C ALA A 57 13.36 -19.31 9.17
N TYR A 58 12.45 -18.38 8.83
CA TYR A 58 12.19 -17.18 9.63
C TYR A 58 11.68 -17.53 11.04
N ALA A 59 10.72 -18.45 11.16
CA ALA A 59 10.18 -18.91 12.44
C ALA A 59 11.24 -19.64 13.30
N ALA A 60 12.25 -20.24 12.68
CA ALA A 60 13.40 -20.83 13.37
C ALA A 60 14.44 -19.81 13.85
N GLY A 61 14.17 -18.50 13.74
CA GLY A 61 15.04 -17.43 14.22
C GLY A 61 16.11 -16.99 13.21
N LYS A 62 16.02 -17.40 11.94
CA LYS A 62 16.91 -16.85 10.91
C LYS A 62 16.45 -15.46 10.53
N GLU A 63 17.34 -14.48 10.71
CA GLU A 63 17.09 -13.11 10.26
C GLU A 63 17.01 -13.03 8.74
N LEU A 64 16.22 -12.07 8.27
CA LEU A 64 16.06 -11.76 6.86
C LEU A 64 16.82 -10.48 6.58
N ASP A 65 17.60 -10.49 5.51
CA ASP A 65 18.12 -9.25 4.96
C ASP A 65 16.97 -8.38 4.43
N GLU A 66 17.24 -7.09 4.23
CA GLU A 66 16.22 -6.13 3.77
C GLU A 66 15.55 -6.58 2.47
N LYS A 67 16.31 -7.22 1.57
CA LYS A 67 15.81 -7.76 0.30
C LYS A 67 14.84 -8.92 0.52
N GLY A 68 15.19 -9.87 1.40
CA GLY A 68 14.33 -10.98 1.78
C GLY A 68 13.04 -10.49 2.43
N LEU A 69 13.13 -9.46 3.29
CA LEU A 69 11.98 -8.86 3.96
C LEU A 69 11.03 -8.16 2.97
N TRP A 70 11.54 -7.37 2.02
CA TRP A 70 10.72 -6.78 0.96
C TRP A 70 10.04 -7.83 0.10
N ALA A 71 10.78 -8.87 -0.29
CA ALA A 71 10.27 -9.88 -1.19
C ALA A 71 9.19 -10.76 -0.53
N ILE A 72 9.31 -11.07 0.77
CA ILE A 72 8.23 -11.76 1.50
C ILE A 72 7.00 -10.86 1.68
N LEU A 73 7.20 -9.55 1.93
CA LEU A 73 6.12 -8.58 2.03
C LEU A 73 5.35 -8.48 0.69
N GLU A 74 6.05 -8.33 -0.44
CA GLU A 74 5.42 -8.34 -1.77
C GLU A 74 4.60 -9.61 -2.00
N GLY A 75 5.19 -10.78 -1.72
CA GLY A 75 4.52 -12.06 -1.90
C GLY A 75 3.30 -12.27 -1.00
N ILE A 76 3.33 -11.73 0.22
CA ILE A 76 2.20 -11.78 1.15
C ILE A 76 1.10 -10.82 0.76
N TYR A 77 1.42 -9.62 0.31
CA TYR A 77 0.41 -8.63 -0.07
C TYR A 77 -0.31 -8.98 -1.37
N LEU A 78 0.37 -9.65 -2.30
CA LEU A 78 -0.26 -10.17 -3.52
C LEU A 78 -1.17 -11.38 -3.27
N CYS A 79 -1.16 -11.97 -2.06
CA CYS A 79 -2.09 -13.04 -1.72
C CYS A 79 -3.53 -12.50 -1.67
N THR A 80 -4.39 -13.03 -2.53
CA THR A 80 -5.81 -12.66 -2.62
C THR A 80 -6.68 -13.25 -1.51
N ASN A 81 -6.10 -14.08 -0.62
CA ASN A 81 -6.83 -14.82 0.43
C ASN A 81 -8.01 -15.67 -0.07
N CYS A 82 -8.01 -16.07 -1.34
CA CYS A 82 -9.07 -16.85 -2.01
C CYS A 82 -9.23 -18.32 -1.53
N ASP A 83 -8.48 -18.76 -0.52
CA ASP A 83 -8.54 -20.08 0.11
C ASP A 83 -8.19 -21.31 -0.74
N ARG A 84 -7.98 -21.14 -2.04
CA ARG A 84 -7.71 -22.25 -2.97
C ARG A 84 -6.52 -23.12 -2.54
N CYS A 85 -5.47 -22.50 -1.99
CA CYS A 85 -4.28 -23.21 -1.50
C CYS A 85 -4.56 -24.11 -0.29
N THR A 86 -5.47 -23.72 0.61
CA THR A 86 -5.93 -24.54 1.73
C THR A 86 -6.66 -25.78 1.23
N VAL A 87 -7.63 -25.58 0.33
CA VAL A 87 -8.51 -26.65 -0.18
C VAL A 87 -7.72 -27.77 -0.88
N VAL A 88 -6.63 -27.42 -1.56
CA VAL A 88 -5.84 -28.39 -2.34
C VAL A 88 -4.64 -28.95 -1.60
N CYS A 89 -4.41 -28.57 -0.33
CA CYS A 89 -3.23 -29.01 0.40
C CYS A 89 -3.38 -30.48 0.83
N PRO A 90 -2.54 -31.42 0.34
CA PRO A 90 -2.65 -32.83 0.72
C PRO A 90 -2.22 -33.08 2.17
N ALA A 91 -1.43 -32.18 2.76
CA ALA A 91 -1.01 -32.24 4.16
C ALA A 91 -2.05 -31.62 5.11
N GLY A 92 -3.18 -31.12 4.60
CA GLY A 92 -4.25 -30.53 5.43
C GLY A 92 -3.90 -29.18 6.06
N ILE A 93 -2.90 -28.47 5.53
CA ILE A 93 -2.45 -27.17 6.08
C ILE A 93 -3.48 -26.08 5.76
N ILE A 94 -3.88 -25.33 6.78
CA ILE A 94 -4.83 -24.21 6.65
C ILE A 94 -4.08 -22.94 6.20
N LEU A 95 -3.68 -22.93 4.92
CA LEU A 95 -2.81 -21.89 4.37
C LEU A 95 -3.42 -20.49 4.41
N LYS A 96 -4.73 -20.35 4.20
CA LYS A 96 -5.40 -19.05 4.30
C LYS A 96 -5.20 -18.39 5.67
N ASP A 97 -5.38 -19.14 6.75
CA ASP A 97 -5.19 -18.62 8.11
C ASP A 97 -3.72 -18.26 8.37
N LEU A 98 -2.81 -19.12 7.90
CA LEU A 98 -1.38 -18.87 7.98
C LEU A 98 -1.01 -17.56 7.31
N TRP A 99 -1.48 -17.31 6.08
CA TRP A 99 -1.21 -16.07 5.34
C TRP A 99 -1.77 -14.82 6.01
N LEU A 100 -2.92 -14.93 6.67
CA LEU A 100 -3.50 -13.81 7.41
C LEU A 100 -2.67 -13.43 8.62
N ASN A 101 -2.31 -14.42 9.44
CA ASN A 101 -1.56 -14.16 10.66
C ASN A 101 -0.12 -13.73 10.36
N VAL A 102 0.55 -14.38 9.40
CA VAL A 102 1.90 -13.99 8.96
C VAL A 102 1.89 -12.59 8.36
N ARG A 103 0.84 -12.21 7.61
CA ARG A 103 0.70 -10.84 7.11
C ARG A 103 0.67 -9.84 8.25
N GLU A 104 -0.21 -10.01 9.23
CA GLU A 104 -0.28 -9.07 10.37
C GLU A 104 1.03 -9.02 11.16
N GLU A 105 1.68 -10.17 11.38
CA GLU A 105 2.98 -10.20 12.06
C GLU A 105 4.06 -9.40 11.32
N LEU A 106 4.20 -9.60 10.01
CA LEU A 106 5.20 -8.89 9.22
C LEU A 106 4.88 -7.42 9.02
N ILE A 107 3.61 -7.02 9.02
CA ILE A 107 3.23 -5.60 9.02
C ILE A 107 3.69 -4.91 10.31
N LEU A 108 3.54 -5.58 11.44
CA LEU A 108 3.89 -5.02 12.75
C LEU A 108 5.41 -4.96 12.97
N LYS A 109 6.13 -6.00 12.55
CA LYS A 109 7.58 -6.13 12.76
C LYS A 109 8.43 -5.60 11.60
N GLY A 110 7.88 -5.58 10.40
CA GLY A 110 8.62 -5.34 9.18
C GLY A 110 8.73 -3.88 8.76
N LEU A 111 9.07 -3.71 7.50
CA LEU A 111 9.18 -2.43 6.83
C LEU A 111 7.78 -1.84 6.59
N PRO A 112 7.66 -0.50 6.50
CA PRO A 112 6.41 0.14 6.09
C PRO A 112 5.92 -0.43 4.75
N VAL A 113 4.65 -0.86 4.70
CA VAL A 113 4.08 -1.46 3.49
C VAL A 113 3.05 -0.52 2.88
N PRO A 114 3.33 0.12 1.72
CA PRO A 114 2.48 1.20 1.24
C PRO A 114 1.07 0.78 0.83
N LEU A 115 0.89 -0.49 0.45
CA LEU A 115 -0.41 -1.05 0.06
C LEU A 115 -1.46 -0.98 1.17
N ILE A 116 -1.07 -0.79 2.45
CA ILE A 116 -2.03 -0.60 3.56
C ILE A 116 -2.63 0.80 3.59
N LEU A 117 -2.01 1.78 2.93
CA LEU A 117 -2.51 3.15 2.90
C LEU A 117 -3.76 3.27 2.03
N SER A 118 -3.96 2.34 1.10
CA SER A 118 -5.21 2.24 0.38
C SER A 118 -6.30 1.71 1.31
N GLN A 119 -7.42 2.43 1.36
CA GLN A 119 -8.65 1.97 2.02
C GLN A 119 -9.17 0.66 1.41
N PHE A 120 -8.73 0.30 0.19
CA PHE A 120 -9.00 -0.97 -0.46
C PHE A 120 -7.94 -2.06 -0.18
N SER A 121 -7.19 -1.98 0.92
CA SER A 121 -6.50 -3.16 1.47
C SER A 121 -7.57 -4.15 1.97
N TRP A 122 -8.20 -4.83 1.01
CA TRP A 122 -9.54 -5.39 1.07
C TRP A 122 -9.76 -6.23 2.31
N TYR A 123 -8.76 -7.03 2.69
CA TYR A 123 -8.87 -7.87 3.86
C TYR A 123 -8.69 -7.11 5.18
N ARG A 124 -7.64 -6.29 5.32
CA ARG A 124 -7.31 -5.65 6.61
C ARG A 124 -8.33 -4.58 6.98
N GLY A 125 -8.81 -3.80 6.00
CA GLY A 125 -9.88 -2.83 6.20
C GLY A 125 -11.21 -3.47 6.60
N LEU A 126 -11.62 -4.54 5.92
CA LEU A 126 -12.85 -5.28 6.27
C LEU A 126 -12.75 -6.01 7.61
N ASN A 127 -11.55 -6.40 8.02
CA ASN A 127 -11.33 -7.15 9.25
C ASN A 127 -10.98 -6.24 10.45
N ARG A 128 -11.15 -4.92 10.32
CA ARG A 128 -10.81 -3.91 11.32
C ARG A 128 -11.46 -4.18 12.69
N GLU A 129 -12.69 -4.67 12.71
CA GLU A 129 -13.43 -4.97 13.96
C GLU A 129 -12.82 -6.12 14.76
N HIS A 130 -12.05 -7.01 14.11
CA HIS A 130 -11.38 -8.14 14.74
C HIS A 130 -9.91 -7.87 15.07
N LEU A 131 -9.44 -6.65 14.80
CA LEU A 131 -8.08 -6.22 15.11
C LEU A 131 -8.11 -5.25 16.28
N ASP A 132 -7.11 -5.36 17.15
CA ASP A 132 -6.89 -4.37 18.18
C ASP A 132 -6.66 -2.97 17.54
N PRO A 133 -7.29 -1.89 18.06
CA PRO A 133 -7.21 -0.56 17.44
C PRO A 133 -5.79 -0.01 17.26
N GLU A 134 -4.89 -0.27 18.22
CA GLU A 134 -3.50 0.16 18.12
C GLU A 134 -2.76 -0.63 17.03
N THR A 135 -2.99 -1.94 17.01
CA THR A 135 -2.45 -2.87 16.01
C THR A 135 -2.89 -2.50 14.59
N TYR A 136 -4.12 -1.99 14.43
CA TYR A 136 -4.62 -1.49 13.16
C TYR A 136 -3.94 -0.18 12.74
N THR A 137 -3.88 0.80 13.65
CA THR A 137 -3.52 2.20 13.36
C THR A 137 -2.00 2.40 13.22
N LYS A 138 -1.20 1.76 14.08
CA LYS A 138 0.25 1.97 14.17
C LYS A 138 1.01 1.72 12.84
N PRO A 139 0.71 0.66 12.06
CA PRO A 139 1.35 0.48 10.76
C PRO A 139 0.98 1.56 9.74
N LEU A 140 -0.26 2.06 9.80
CA LEU A 140 -0.72 3.15 8.92
C LEU A 140 0.05 4.44 9.23
N SER A 141 0.16 4.82 10.51
CA SER A 141 0.88 6.02 10.91
C SER A 141 2.36 5.93 10.54
N LYS A 142 3.04 4.82 10.84
CA LYS A 142 4.45 4.59 10.46
C LYS A 142 4.69 4.74 8.95
N THR A 143 3.75 4.25 8.13
CA THR A 143 3.87 4.34 6.67
C THR A 143 3.58 5.75 6.16
N LEU A 144 2.62 6.47 6.75
CA LEU A 144 2.37 7.88 6.44
C LEU A 144 3.53 8.77 6.88
N GLU A 145 4.14 8.51 8.04
CA GLU A 145 5.34 9.21 8.53
C GLU A 145 6.49 9.06 7.53
N SER A 146 6.72 7.86 6.98
CA SER A 146 7.75 7.62 5.97
C SER A 146 7.55 8.48 4.71
N VAL A 147 6.30 8.75 4.33
CA VAL A 147 5.96 9.66 3.21
C VAL A 147 6.13 11.12 3.63
N ALA A 148 5.69 11.49 4.84
CA ALA A 148 5.78 12.84 5.37
C ALA A 148 7.23 13.32 5.54
N ASP A 149 8.16 12.42 5.90
CA ASP A 149 9.60 12.70 5.98
C ASP A 149 10.20 13.19 4.65
N GLN A 150 9.61 12.78 3.52
CA GLN A 150 10.01 13.26 2.19
C GLN A 150 9.31 14.56 1.78
N CYS A 151 8.32 15.02 2.54
CA CYS A 151 7.45 16.15 2.23
C CYS A 151 7.38 17.16 3.40
N PRO A 152 8.49 17.86 3.73
CA PRO A 152 8.61 18.66 4.96
C PRO A 152 7.61 19.83 5.05
N LEU A 153 7.08 20.33 3.93
CA LEU A 153 6.11 21.44 3.94
C LEU A 153 4.74 21.04 4.52
N VAL A 154 4.38 19.75 4.54
CA VAL A 154 3.07 19.28 5.04
C VAL A 154 2.89 19.57 6.54
N GLY A 155 3.96 19.51 7.32
CA GLY A 155 3.95 19.81 8.76
C GLY A 155 4.10 21.29 9.11
N GLN A 156 4.27 22.18 8.13
CA GLN A 156 4.69 23.58 8.34
C GLN A 156 3.61 24.57 7.88
N ARG A 157 2.42 24.52 8.51
CA ARG A 157 1.26 25.36 8.13
C ARG A 157 1.55 26.86 8.16
N ASP A 158 2.36 27.34 9.10
CA ASP A 158 2.67 28.77 9.27
C ASP A 158 3.83 29.26 8.40
N LYS A 159 4.46 28.38 7.61
CA LYS A 159 5.61 28.75 6.80
C LYS A 159 5.16 29.54 5.58
N VAL A 160 5.66 30.77 5.47
CA VAL A 160 5.48 31.59 4.28
C VAL A 160 6.27 30.99 3.11
N ILE A 161 5.58 30.67 2.02
CA ILE A 161 6.18 30.10 0.82
C ILE A 161 6.22 31.19 -0.28
N PRO A 162 7.39 31.46 -0.88
CA PRO A 162 7.48 32.38 -2.01
C PRO A 162 6.79 31.78 -3.26
N LEU A 163 5.90 32.55 -3.91
CA LEU A 163 5.10 32.08 -5.06
C LEU A 163 5.91 31.91 -6.38
N THR A 164 7.20 32.27 -6.39
CA THR A 164 8.02 32.34 -7.61
C THR A 164 9.46 31.90 -7.37
N PRO A 165 9.98 31.01 -8.23
CA PRO A 165 9.46 29.69 -8.54
C PRO A 165 10.04 28.65 -7.56
N VAL A 166 9.20 27.84 -6.92
CA VAL A 166 9.68 26.88 -5.91
C VAL A 166 10.32 25.65 -6.55
N ASN A 167 9.85 25.17 -7.71
CA ASN A 167 10.49 24.10 -8.47
C ASN A 167 10.01 24.02 -9.94
N LYS A 168 10.75 24.61 -10.89
CA LYS A 168 10.39 24.54 -12.33
C LYS A 168 10.51 23.13 -12.90
N ASP A 169 11.50 22.37 -12.45
CA ASP A 169 11.74 21.03 -12.96
C ASP A 169 10.65 20.05 -12.52
N PHE A 170 10.11 20.22 -11.32
CA PHE A 170 8.95 19.47 -10.87
C PHE A 170 7.71 19.91 -11.64
N LYS A 171 7.46 21.22 -11.81
CA LYS A 171 6.30 21.67 -12.58
C LYS A 171 6.25 21.09 -14.01
N ASN A 172 7.41 20.88 -14.64
CA ASN A 172 7.52 20.28 -15.98
C ASN A 172 7.55 18.74 -15.98
N ARG A 173 7.74 18.08 -14.81
CA ARG A 173 7.89 16.62 -14.67
C ARG A 173 6.87 15.96 -13.75
N ALA A 174 6.06 16.74 -13.01
CA ALA A 174 5.08 16.27 -12.04
C ALA A 174 4.11 15.30 -12.69
N ALA A 175 3.85 15.54 -13.97
CA ALA A 175 3.19 14.62 -14.86
C ALA A 175 4.20 13.61 -15.43
N GLY A 176 4.31 12.44 -14.81
CA GLY A 176 5.04 11.30 -15.38
C GLY A 176 4.45 10.81 -16.73
N SER A 177 3.34 11.39 -17.19
CA SER A 177 2.64 11.08 -18.43
C SER A 177 1.95 12.34 -19.00
N PRO A 178 1.72 12.44 -20.32
CA PRO A 178 0.99 13.57 -20.93
C PRO A 178 -0.42 13.80 -20.34
N GLN A 179 -1.07 12.74 -19.85
CA GLN A 179 -2.39 12.83 -19.21
C GLN A 179 -2.34 13.57 -17.87
N ALA A 180 -1.19 13.54 -17.19
CA ALA A 180 -1.01 14.16 -15.89
C ALA A 180 -0.65 15.66 -15.98
N ASP A 181 -0.37 16.23 -17.16
CA ASP A 181 -0.09 17.68 -17.32
C ASP A 181 -1.37 18.54 -17.34
N THR A 182 -2.53 17.90 -17.35
CA THR A 182 -3.83 18.56 -17.42
C THR A 182 -4.14 19.44 -16.20
N PHE A 183 -3.41 19.29 -15.07
CA PHE A 183 -3.54 20.20 -13.91
C PHE A 183 -3.30 21.67 -14.30
N SER A 184 -2.52 21.93 -15.35
CA SER A 184 -2.25 23.28 -15.84
C SER A 184 -3.49 24.03 -16.35
N PHE A 185 -4.55 23.30 -16.71
CA PHE A 185 -5.85 23.87 -17.11
C PHE A 185 -6.75 24.20 -15.92
N CYS A 186 -6.37 23.82 -14.70
CA CYS A 186 -7.16 24.06 -13.51
C CYS A 186 -7.23 25.56 -13.17
N TYR A 187 -8.45 26.12 -13.16
CA TYR A 187 -8.71 27.48 -12.66
C TYR A 187 -9.24 27.51 -11.22
N SER A 188 -9.12 26.40 -10.49
CA SER A 188 -9.53 26.28 -9.07
C SER A 188 -11.04 26.49 -8.81
N CYS A 189 -11.91 25.93 -9.64
CA CYS A 189 -13.37 26.01 -9.50
C CYS A 189 -13.99 25.17 -8.38
N GLU A 190 -13.18 24.37 -7.68
CA GLU A 190 -13.59 23.50 -6.57
C GLU A 190 -14.57 22.37 -6.88
N ASN A 191 -15.07 22.23 -8.11
CA ASN A 191 -16.05 21.19 -8.46
C ASN A 191 -15.55 19.78 -8.11
N CYS A 192 -14.26 19.49 -8.35
CA CYS A 192 -13.61 18.23 -7.97
C CYS A 192 -13.65 17.95 -6.46
N THR A 193 -13.70 18.98 -5.63
CA THR A 193 -13.84 18.88 -4.17
C THR A 193 -15.30 18.70 -3.78
N THR A 194 -16.23 19.41 -4.41
CA THR A 194 -17.67 19.29 -4.14
C THR A 194 -18.21 17.89 -4.45
N VAL A 195 -17.79 17.29 -5.56
CA VAL A 195 -18.27 15.96 -5.98
C VAL A 195 -17.48 14.80 -5.35
N CYS A 196 -16.43 15.08 -4.58
CA CYS A 196 -15.59 14.02 -4.03
C CYS A 196 -16.28 13.37 -2.82
N PRO A 197 -16.51 12.04 -2.81
CA PRO A 197 -17.14 11.37 -1.67
C PRO A 197 -16.24 11.37 -0.43
N VAL A 198 -14.91 11.47 -0.59
CA VAL A 198 -13.96 11.50 0.54
C VAL A 198 -14.04 12.84 1.27
N THR A 199 -14.14 13.95 0.55
CA THR A 199 -14.30 15.27 1.17
C THR A 199 -15.68 15.41 1.79
N GLY A 200 -16.72 14.92 1.10
CA GLY A 200 -18.10 14.92 1.60
C GLY A 200 -18.36 14.01 2.81
N ALA A 201 -17.40 13.15 3.18
CA ALA A 201 -17.51 12.28 4.35
C ALA A 201 -17.21 13.00 5.69
N TYR A 202 -16.71 14.23 5.65
CA TYR A 202 -16.27 14.97 6.83
C TYR A 202 -16.80 16.41 6.81
N GLU A 203 -17.12 16.96 7.99
CA GLU A 203 -17.50 18.38 8.12
C GLU A 203 -16.30 19.30 7.85
N ASN A 204 -15.12 18.94 8.38
CA ASN A 204 -13.86 19.67 8.21
C ASN A 204 -12.82 18.77 7.51
N PRO A 205 -12.93 18.57 6.19
CA PRO A 205 -12.11 17.59 5.48
C PRO A 205 -10.62 17.92 5.48
N GLU A 206 -10.22 19.19 5.52
CA GLU A 206 -8.81 19.62 5.52
C GLU A 206 -8.03 19.12 6.75
N ASP A 207 -8.67 19.01 7.91
CA ASP A 207 -8.05 18.46 9.12
C ASP A 207 -7.79 16.95 9.00
N ILE A 208 -8.55 16.27 8.16
CA ILE A 208 -8.46 14.81 7.99
C ILE A 208 -7.54 14.45 6.83
N VAL A 209 -7.69 15.11 5.69
CA VAL A 209 -7.04 14.75 4.42
C VAL A 209 -5.88 15.68 4.04
N GLY A 210 -5.67 16.76 4.79
CA GLY A 210 -4.68 17.78 4.48
C GLY A 210 -5.18 18.72 3.39
N LEU A 211 -4.99 18.36 2.12
CA LEU A 211 -5.40 19.18 0.98
C LEU A 211 -6.58 18.56 0.26
N LEU A 212 -7.52 19.41 -0.16
CA LEU A 212 -8.64 19.03 -1.00
C LEU A 212 -8.17 18.86 -2.47
N PRO A 213 -8.90 18.10 -3.31
CA PRO A 213 -8.49 17.84 -4.69
C PRO A 213 -8.10 19.11 -5.49
N HIS A 214 -8.88 20.19 -5.40
CA HIS A 214 -8.55 21.43 -6.11
C HIS A 214 -7.28 22.12 -5.59
N GLN A 215 -7.00 22.01 -4.28
CA GLN A 215 -5.80 22.56 -3.64
C GLN A 215 -4.56 21.77 -4.09
N ILE A 216 -4.68 20.45 -4.26
CA ILE A 216 -3.59 19.63 -4.83
C ILE A 216 -3.29 20.08 -6.26
N MET A 217 -4.31 20.26 -7.11
CA MET A 217 -4.09 20.77 -8.48
C MET A 217 -3.41 22.14 -8.48
N ARG A 218 -3.79 23.03 -7.54
CA ARG A 218 -3.17 24.34 -7.39
C ARG A 218 -1.70 24.23 -6.93
N SER A 219 -1.42 23.36 -5.98
CA SER A 219 -0.06 23.07 -5.49
C SER A 219 0.84 22.59 -6.63
N LEU A 220 0.33 21.72 -7.52
CA LEU A 220 1.04 21.30 -8.74
C LEU A 220 1.32 22.48 -9.69
N GLY A 221 0.32 23.33 -9.94
CA GLY A 221 0.47 24.54 -10.76
C GLY A 221 1.54 25.52 -10.25
N LEU A 222 1.74 25.55 -8.92
CA LEU A 222 2.76 26.35 -8.24
C LEU A 222 4.12 25.65 -8.09
N GLY A 223 4.20 24.35 -8.43
CA GLY A 223 5.42 23.54 -8.26
C GLY A 223 5.71 23.15 -6.80
N LEU A 224 4.70 23.13 -5.94
CA LEU A 224 4.78 22.78 -4.52
C LEU A 224 4.68 21.26 -4.34
N LYS A 225 5.74 20.55 -4.73
CA LYS A 225 5.82 19.08 -4.70
C LYS A 225 5.41 18.50 -3.34
N ASP A 226 6.06 18.96 -2.28
CA ASP A 226 5.91 18.43 -0.93
C ASP A 226 4.44 18.49 -0.47
N LEU A 227 3.76 19.61 -0.75
CA LEU A 227 2.35 19.79 -0.39
C LEU A 227 1.43 18.89 -1.21
N ALA A 228 1.67 18.78 -2.53
CA ALA A 228 0.85 17.95 -3.40
C ALA A 228 1.00 16.45 -3.09
N MET A 229 2.24 15.99 -2.86
CA MET A 229 2.56 14.58 -2.68
C MET A 229 2.39 14.08 -1.24
N GLY A 230 2.60 14.94 -0.24
CA GLY A 230 2.49 14.54 1.16
C GLY A 230 1.09 14.68 1.75
N SER A 231 0.10 15.19 0.98
CA SER A 231 -1.29 15.25 1.44
C SER A 231 -1.91 13.86 1.58
N LYS A 232 -2.62 13.62 2.69
CA LYS A 232 -3.32 12.36 2.94
C LYS A 232 -4.47 12.09 1.95
N MET A 233 -5.07 13.12 1.36
CA MET A 233 -6.03 13.00 0.26
C MET A 233 -5.48 12.18 -0.90
N LEU A 234 -4.16 12.22 -1.13
CA LEU A 234 -3.52 11.34 -2.10
C LEU A 234 -3.89 9.89 -1.77
N TRP A 235 -3.60 9.42 -0.57
CA TRP A 235 -3.85 8.03 -0.13
C TRP A 235 -5.33 7.68 0.07
N ASP A 236 -6.12 8.62 0.59
CA ASP A 236 -7.56 8.43 0.84
C ASP A 236 -8.40 8.47 -0.44
N CYS A 237 -7.84 8.93 -1.56
CA CYS A 237 -8.53 8.92 -2.86
C CYS A 237 -8.97 7.50 -3.25
N VAL A 238 -10.29 7.34 -3.40
CA VAL A 238 -10.96 6.06 -3.75
C VAL A 238 -11.05 5.79 -5.26
N THR A 239 -10.41 6.62 -6.09
CA THR A 239 -10.36 6.45 -7.55
C THR A 239 -11.75 6.24 -8.20
N CYS A 240 -12.75 7.02 -7.77
CA CYS A 240 -14.13 6.94 -8.29
C CYS A 240 -14.38 7.78 -9.54
N TYR A 241 -13.39 8.56 -10.00
CA TYR A 241 -13.43 9.40 -11.21
C TYR A 241 -14.44 10.57 -11.23
N GLN A 242 -15.29 10.74 -10.21
CA GLN A 242 -16.25 11.85 -10.13
C GLN A 242 -15.61 13.22 -10.36
N CYS A 243 -14.45 13.49 -9.73
CA CYS A 243 -13.75 14.77 -9.90
C CYS A 243 -13.28 15.06 -11.33
N GLN A 244 -13.01 14.00 -12.10
CA GLN A 244 -12.55 14.08 -13.48
C GLN A 244 -13.72 14.24 -14.44
N GLU A 245 -14.78 13.44 -14.27
CA GLU A 245 -16.00 13.51 -15.09
C GLU A 245 -16.70 14.86 -14.98
N HIS A 246 -16.63 15.48 -13.80
CA HIS A 246 -17.26 16.77 -13.54
C HIS A 246 -16.34 17.97 -13.82
N CYS A 247 -15.09 17.78 -14.27
CA CYS A 247 -14.19 18.91 -14.47
C CYS A 247 -14.55 19.71 -15.74
N PRO A 248 -14.92 21.01 -15.63
CA PRO A 248 -15.27 21.83 -16.80
C PRO A 248 -14.08 22.17 -17.71
N GLN A 249 -12.85 21.87 -17.30
CA GLN A 249 -11.63 22.04 -18.10
C GLN A 249 -11.01 20.72 -18.53
N GLY A 250 -11.65 19.58 -18.25
CA GLY A 250 -11.11 18.26 -18.58
C GLY A 250 -9.80 17.94 -17.86
N VAL A 251 -9.62 18.42 -16.63
CA VAL A 251 -8.47 18.03 -15.79
C VAL A 251 -8.64 16.58 -15.34
N ASN A 252 -7.63 15.75 -15.60
CA ASN A 252 -7.63 14.34 -15.21
C ASN A 252 -7.24 14.16 -13.74
N VAL A 253 -8.02 14.74 -12.83
CA VAL A 253 -7.70 14.81 -11.39
C VAL A 253 -7.42 13.43 -10.79
N THR A 254 -8.21 12.40 -11.15
CA THR A 254 -8.02 11.06 -10.60
C THR A 254 -6.73 10.43 -11.11
N ASP A 255 -6.46 10.55 -12.41
CA ASP A 255 -5.23 10.01 -13.01
C ASP A 255 -3.97 10.70 -12.46
N ILE A 256 -4.04 12.01 -12.24
CA ILE A 256 -2.96 12.78 -11.62
C ILE A 256 -2.68 12.29 -10.19
N LEU A 257 -3.72 12.12 -9.37
CA LEU A 257 -3.57 11.57 -8.02
C LEU A 257 -3.01 10.14 -8.07
N TYR A 258 -3.46 9.30 -9.00
CA TYR A 258 -2.95 7.94 -9.15
C TYR A 258 -1.46 7.90 -9.54
N GLU A 259 -1.04 8.73 -10.49
CA GLU A 259 0.36 8.82 -10.90
C GLU A 259 1.24 9.35 -9.78
N MET A 260 0.80 10.37 -9.05
CA MET A 260 1.51 10.88 -7.88
C MET A 260 1.67 9.81 -6.79
N LYS A 261 0.65 8.98 -6.52
CA LYS A 261 0.80 7.83 -5.60
C LYS A 261 1.99 6.97 -6.04
N ASN A 262 2.02 6.58 -7.32
CA ASN A 262 3.08 5.72 -7.84
C ASN A 262 4.47 6.38 -7.78
N GLN A 263 4.56 7.70 -7.97
CA GLN A 263 5.80 8.44 -7.82
C GLN A 263 6.27 8.45 -6.37
N VAL A 264 5.39 8.77 -5.41
CA VAL A 264 5.71 8.70 -3.98
C VAL A 264 6.14 7.29 -3.59
N LEU A 265 5.46 6.26 -4.09
CA LEU A 265 5.88 4.88 -3.87
C LEU A 265 7.32 4.60 -4.33
N LYS A 266 7.68 5.09 -5.53
CA LYS A 266 9.02 4.94 -6.09
C LYS A 266 10.07 5.76 -5.32
N GLU A 267 9.73 6.94 -4.82
CA GLU A 267 10.69 7.78 -4.11
C GLU A 267 10.89 7.35 -2.65
N THR A 268 9.85 6.82 -2.01
CA THR A 268 9.85 6.47 -0.59
C THR A 268 10.15 5.00 -0.31
N PHE A 269 9.64 4.07 -1.13
CA PHE A 269 9.61 2.65 -0.79
C PHE A 269 10.33 1.74 -1.79
N THR A 270 11.07 2.27 -2.75
CA THR A 270 11.85 1.42 -3.66
C THR A 270 13.03 0.80 -2.91
N PRO A 271 13.14 -0.53 -2.82
CA PRO A 271 14.37 -1.16 -2.39
C PRO A 271 15.46 -0.76 -3.39
N LYS A 272 16.62 -0.27 -2.92
CA LYS A 272 17.79 -0.11 -3.78
C LYS A 272 18.03 -1.46 -4.46
N MET A 273 17.69 -1.57 -5.74
CA MET A 273 17.86 -2.81 -6.51
C MET A 273 19.36 -3.13 -6.57
N VAL A 274 19.87 -3.90 -5.61
CA VAL A 274 21.16 -4.55 -5.77
C VAL A 274 20.93 -5.69 -6.74
N LYS A 275 21.45 -5.50 -7.96
CA LYS A 275 21.54 -6.53 -9.01
C LYS A 275 21.90 -7.85 -8.35
N SER A 276 21.11 -8.90 -8.59
CA SER A 276 21.50 -10.24 -8.19
C SER A 276 22.85 -10.54 -8.82
N SER A 277 23.89 -10.63 -8.00
CA SER A 277 25.12 -11.31 -8.37
C SER A 277 24.73 -12.76 -8.61
N THR A 278 24.51 -13.11 -9.87
CA THR A 278 24.66 -14.47 -10.36
C THR A 278 26.10 -14.89 -10.06
N GLY A 279 26.25 -15.76 -9.08
CA GLY A 279 27.42 -16.62 -8.90
C GLY A 279 26.99 -18.04 -9.22
#